data_AF-D2AYJ5-F1
#
_entry.id   AF-D2AYJ5-F1
#
_cell.length_a   1.000
_cell.length_b   1.000
_cell.length_c   1.000
_cell.angle_alpha   90.00
_cell.angle_beta   90.00
_cell.angle_gamma   90.00
#
_symmetry.space_group_name_H-M   'P 1'
#
loop_
_entity.id
_entity.type
_entity.pdbx_description
1 polymer ?
#
loop_
_entity_poly.entity_id
_entity_poly.type
_entity_poly.pdbx_seq_one_letter_code
_entity_poly.pdbx_strand_id
1 'polypeptide(L)'
;MAAAALAVVTVPASAGQAQARTSSSAISVMSWNVCAGTNPGCFFYGRDMREVAVKVAWYAVTQPIRPDVIFLQEFCSGGTATLESLLEQKTGRAWTVRSSILTVKGGSPKVCAPDRQGRPRGHTAVTVAVAGNAATFQAHGLTSPPWYVKRMALCAAIPARRVNVCGTHLSAGLSYDDREPGAPFRRKQVEELLAAAAKPGYRAVFGGDLNLAPPDSRQSTAAKRRILAPVYAAYAECDQNGTRDGRWTEKHVREDGSVSKRKLDYLFAPRGSVTRCHVAQDAAPSDHRPIYVKVGLG
;
A
#
# COMPACT_ATOMS: atom_id res chain seq x y z
N MET A 1 35.16 -53.12 -48.42
CA MET A 1 34.69 -52.52 -47.15
C MET A 1 35.13 -51.06 -47.15
N ALA A 2 34.20 -50.10 -47.19
CA ALA A 2 34.51 -48.68 -47.09
C ALA A 2 33.60 -48.07 -46.03
N ALA A 3 34.18 -47.59 -44.94
CA ALA A 3 33.48 -46.93 -43.85
C ALA A 3 33.51 -45.41 -44.08
N ALA A 4 32.33 -44.79 -44.19
CA ALA A 4 32.18 -43.35 -44.27
C ALA A 4 32.22 -42.74 -42.86
N ALA A 5 33.13 -41.80 -42.63
CA ALA A 5 33.21 -41.03 -41.39
C ALA A 5 32.27 -39.82 -41.46
N LEU A 6 31.30 -39.76 -40.55
CA LEU A 6 30.45 -38.59 -40.33
C LEU A 6 31.20 -37.56 -39.48
N ALA A 7 31.46 -36.38 -40.05
CA ALA A 7 31.98 -35.24 -39.32
C ALA A 7 30.84 -34.53 -38.55
N VAL A 8 30.94 -34.47 -37.23
CA VAL A 8 30.04 -33.70 -36.37
C VAL A 8 30.51 -32.25 -36.36
N VAL A 9 29.70 -31.36 -36.90
CA VAL A 9 29.91 -29.90 -36.81
C VAL A 9 29.29 -29.42 -35.50
N THR A 10 30.13 -29.03 -34.54
CA THR A 10 29.68 -28.36 -33.32
C THR A 10 29.53 -26.86 -33.58
N VAL A 11 28.28 -26.37 -33.57
CA VAL A 11 28.00 -24.94 -33.62
C VAL A 11 28.18 -24.35 -32.21
N PRO A 12 29.01 -23.31 -32.02
CA PRO A 12 29.15 -22.70 -30.70
C PRO A 12 27.84 -22.00 -30.32
N ALA A 13 27.26 -22.41 -29.19
CA ALA A 13 26.15 -21.71 -28.57
C ALA A 13 26.64 -20.31 -28.17
N SER A 14 26.17 -19.27 -28.87
CA SER A 14 26.32 -17.90 -28.42
C SER A 14 25.66 -17.77 -27.05
N ALA A 15 26.48 -17.51 -26.03
CA ALA A 15 26.01 -17.11 -24.72
C ALA A 15 25.18 -15.83 -24.90
N GLY A 16 23.85 -15.98 -24.84
CA GLY A 16 22.94 -14.85 -24.84
C GLY A 16 23.31 -13.95 -23.67
N GLN A 17 23.86 -12.78 -23.99
CA GLN A 17 24.00 -11.70 -23.04
C GLN A 17 22.59 -11.36 -22.55
N ALA A 18 22.25 -11.83 -21.35
CA ALA A 18 21.12 -11.30 -20.60
C ALA A 18 21.40 -9.80 -20.44
N GLN A 19 20.78 -8.98 -21.29
CA GLN A 19 20.81 -7.53 -21.16
C GLN A 19 20.40 -7.21 -19.73
N ALA A 20 21.37 -6.75 -18.95
CA ALA A 20 21.15 -6.17 -17.65
C ALA A 20 20.20 -4.98 -17.88
N ARG A 21 18.89 -5.22 -17.72
CA ARG A 21 17.89 -4.17 -17.74
C ARG A 21 18.36 -3.15 -16.73
N THR A 22 18.73 -1.98 -17.22
CA THR A 22 19.09 -0.83 -16.39
C THR A 22 18.01 -0.70 -15.32
N SER A 23 18.40 -0.82 -14.05
CA SER A 23 17.47 -0.64 -12.95
C SER A 23 16.84 0.73 -13.14
N SER A 24 15.52 0.77 -13.37
CA SER A 24 14.77 2.01 -13.52
C SER A 24 15.24 3.01 -12.46
N SER A 25 15.63 4.21 -12.90
CA SER A 25 16.11 5.29 -12.01
C SER A 25 15.00 5.85 -11.10
N ALA A 26 13.81 5.26 -11.13
CA ALA A 26 12.69 5.62 -10.30
C ALA A 26 11.87 4.39 -9.85
N ILE A 27 11.13 4.57 -8.76
CA ILE A 27 10.06 3.67 -8.34
C ILE A 27 8.76 4.45 -8.19
N SER A 28 7.65 3.88 -8.66
CA SER A 28 6.33 4.49 -8.47
C SER A 28 5.50 3.65 -7.50
N VAL A 29 4.83 4.29 -6.55
CA VAL A 29 4.01 3.60 -5.54
C VAL A 29 2.60 4.17 -5.57
N MET A 30 1.60 3.28 -5.55
CA MET A 30 0.20 3.61 -5.30
C MET A 30 -0.18 3.17 -3.89
N SER A 31 -0.98 3.95 -3.18
CA SER A 31 -1.69 3.49 -1.97
C SER A 31 -3.18 3.74 -2.10
N TRP A 32 -3.98 2.81 -1.60
CA TRP A 32 -5.44 2.95 -1.60
C TRP A 32 -6.11 2.09 -0.51
N ASN A 33 -6.83 2.73 0.41
CA ASN A 33 -7.83 2.03 1.21
C ASN A 33 -9.03 1.70 0.30
N VAL A 34 -9.23 0.41 0.01
CA VAL A 34 -10.29 -0.03 -0.90
C VAL A 34 -11.64 -0.14 -0.20
N CYS A 35 -11.71 0.02 1.11
CA CYS A 35 -12.92 -0.15 1.92
C CYS A 35 -13.77 -1.39 1.52
N ALA A 36 -13.10 -2.52 1.31
CA ALA A 36 -13.76 -3.76 0.91
C ALA A 36 -14.09 -4.63 2.13
N GLY A 37 -13.46 -4.38 3.28
CA GLY A 37 -13.47 -5.25 4.46
C GLY A 37 -14.84 -5.42 5.12
N THR A 38 -15.15 -4.53 6.06
CA THR A 38 -16.25 -4.75 7.03
C THR A 38 -17.22 -3.57 7.14
N ASN A 39 -17.02 -2.48 6.40
CA ASN A 39 -17.86 -1.28 6.51
C ASN A 39 -19.04 -1.33 5.52
N PRO A 40 -20.30 -1.49 5.95
CA PRO A 40 -21.46 -1.55 5.05
C PRO A 40 -21.73 -0.26 4.28
N GLY A 41 -21.16 0.88 4.71
CA GLY A 41 -21.28 2.15 4.00
C GLY A 41 -20.42 2.24 2.73
N CYS A 42 -19.53 1.28 2.49
CA CYS A 42 -18.63 1.29 1.35
C CYS A 42 -19.19 0.49 0.17
N PHE A 43 -18.99 1.00 -1.05
CA PHE A 43 -19.51 0.34 -2.24
C PHE A 43 -18.95 -1.07 -2.46
N PHE A 44 -17.70 -1.32 -2.04
CA PHE A 44 -17.06 -2.64 -2.11
C PHE A 44 -17.45 -3.60 -0.99
N TYR A 45 -18.27 -3.16 -0.04
CA TYR A 45 -18.86 -4.05 0.95
C TYR A 45 -19.74 -5.11 0.27
N GLY A 46 -19.52 -6.37 0.66
CA GLY A 46 -20.20 -7.52 0.05
C GLY A 46 -19.94 -7.75 -1.44
N ARG A 47 -19.02 -7.03 -2.10
CA ARG A 47 -18.69 -7.25 -3.51
C ARG A 47 -17.77 -8.44 -3.72
N ASP A 48 -17.86 -9.06 -4.89
CA ASP A 48 -16.95 -10.11 -5.30
C ASP A 48 -15.51 -9.56 -5.38
N MET A 49 -14.52 -10.33 -4.90
CA MET A 49 -13.13 -9.86 -4.87
C MET A 49 -12.52 -9.66 -6.26
N ARG A 50 -13.08 -10.27 -7.30
CA ARG A 50 -12.75 -9.97 -8.69
C ARG A 50 -13.19 -8.56 -9.08
N GLU A 51 -14.35 -8.08 -8.65
CA GLU A 51 -14.80 -6.70 -8.92
C GLU A 51 -13.83 -5.69 -8.30
N VAL A 52 -13.42 -5.92 -7.05
CA VAL A 52 -12.43 -5.09 -6.35
C VAL A 52 -11.10 -5.10 -7.10
N ALA A 53 -10.59 -6.29 -7.43
CA ALA A 53 -9.31 -6.47 -8.11
C ALA A 53 -9.29 -5.86 -9.52
N VAL A 54 -10.39 -5.95 -10.29
CA VAL A 54 -10.54 -5.30 -11.59
C VAL A 54 -10.39 -3.79 -11.46
N LYS A 55 -11.01 -3.18 -10.43
CA LYS A 55 -10.90 -1.73 -10.23
C LYS A 55 -9.49 -1.32 -9.80
N VAL A 56 -8.84 -2.08 -8.92
CA VAL A 56 -7.43 -1.83 -8.55
C VAL A 56 -6.53 -1.89 -9.79
N ALA A 57 -6.67 -2.92 -10.62
CA ALA A 57 -5.89 -3.07 -11.84
C ALA A 57 -6.19 -1.96 -12.87
N TRP A 58 -7.44 -1.50 -12.96
CA TRP A 58 -7.82 -0.34 -13.77
C TRP A 58 -7.07 0.93 -13.30
N TYR A 59 -7.09 1.23 -12.00
CA TYR A 59 -6.36 2.37 -11.44
C TYR A 59 -4.84 2.28 -11.65
N ALA A 60 -4.28 1.06 -11.69
CA ALA A 60 -2.86 0.85 -11.97
C ALA A 60 -2.46 1.22 -13.40
N VAL A 61 -3.39 1.29 -14.36
CA VAL A 61 -3.09 1.55 -15.78
C VAL A 61 -3.66 2.86 -16.33
N THR A 62 -4.71 3.40 -15.71
CA THR A 62 -5.39 4.62 -16.21
C THR A 62 -4.95 5.92 -15.55
N GLN A 63 -4.24 5.86 -14.42
CA GLN A 63 -3.78 7.08 -13.76
C GLN A 63 -2.45 7.60 -14.36
N PRO A 64 -2.14 8.90 -14.18
CA PRO A 64 -0.95 9.50 -14.78
C PRO A 64 0.39 8.93 -14.29
N ILE A 65 0.38 8.22 -13.16
CA ILE A 65 1.54 7.50 -12.60
C ILE A 65 1.20 6.01 -12.59
N ARG A 66 1.96 5.21 -13.34
CA ARG A 66 1.83 3.74 -13.34
C ARG A 66 2.67 3.16 -12.19
N PRO A 67 2.07 2.51 -11.18
CA PRO A 67 2.81 2.01 -10.03
C PRO A 67 3.68 0.80 -10.37
N ASP A 68 4.84 0.72 -9.72
CA ASP A 68 5.63 -0.50 -9.53
C ASP A 68 5.25 -1.23 -8.25
N VAL A 69 4.66 -0.51 -7.28
CA VAL A 69 4.24 -1.04 -6.00
C VAL A 69 2.85 -0.53 -5.67
N ILE A 70 2.00 -1.38 -5.11
CA ILE A 70 0.65 -1.02 -4.67
C ILE A 70 0.49 -1.42 -3.21
N PHE A 71 0.05 -0.49 -2.37
CA PHE A 71 -0.41 -0.74 -1.00
C PHE A 71 -1.93 -0.70 -0.98
N LEU A 72 -2.58 -1.73 -0.45
CA LEU A 72 -4.03 -1.76 -0.23
C LEU A 72 -4.35 -1.93 1.24
N GLN A 73 -5.28 -1.12 1.73
CA GLN A 73 -5.86 -1.21 3.06
C GLN A 73 -7.33 -1.63 2.96
N GLU A 74 -7.83 -2.32 3.98
CA GLU A 74 -9.18 -2.92 3.99
C GLU A 74 -9.46 -3.84 2.80
N PHE A 75 -8.40 -4.45 2.25
CA PHE A 75 -8.52 -5.49 1.25
C PHE A 75 -8.88 -6.82 1.92
N CYS A 76 -9.63 -7.67 1.24
CA CYS A 76 -9.92 -9.02 1.74
C CYS A 76 -9.00 -10.05 1.09
N SER A 77 -8.31 -10.83 1.93
CA SER A 77 -7.23 -11.72 1.50
C SER A 77 -7.65 -12.75 0.45
N GLY A 78 -8.93 -13.11 0.35
CA GLY A 78 -9.46 -14.01 -0.68
C GLY A 78 -9.28 -13.48 -2.11
N GLY A 79 -9.06 -12.18 -2.30
CA GLY A 79 -8.78 -11.58 -3.60
C GLY A 79 -7.31 -11.57 -4.03
N THR A 80 -6.38 -12.07 -3.20
CA THR A 80 -4.93 -11.88 -3.41
C THR A 80 -4.45 -12.44 -4.76
N ALA A 81 -4.75 -13.71 -5.05
CA ALA A 81 -4.34 -14.35 -6.31
C ALA A 81 -5.05 -13.75 -7.53
N THR A 82 -6.34 -13.41 -7.38
CA THR A 82 -7.11 -12.74 -8.44
C THR A 82 -6.53 -11.36 -8.78
N LEU A 83 -6.10 -10.60 -7.77
CA LEU A 83 -5.42 -9.32 -7.97
C LEU A 83 -4.10 -9.48 -8.70
N GLU A 84 -3.27 -10.46 -8.31
CA GLU A 84 -2.01 -10.76 -8.98
C GLU A 84 -2.23 -11.02 -10.47
N SER A 85 -3.09 -11.98 -10.81
CA SER A 85 -3.41 -12.33 -12.20
C SER A 85 -3.96 -11.17 -13.02
N LEU A 86 -4.84 -10.34 -12.44
CA LEU A 86 -5.39 -9.17 -13.15
C LEU A 86 -4.35 -8.06 -13.35
N LEU A 87 -3.46 -7.84 -12.39
CA LEU A 87 -2.36 -6.89 -12.57
C LEU A 87 -1.41 -7.35 -13.67
N GLU A 88 -1.08 -8.64 -13.71
CA GLU A 88 -0.26 -9.22 -14.77
C GLU A 88 -0.91 -9.05 -16.15
N GLN A 89 -2.18 -9.44 -16.27
CA GLN A 89 -2.94 -9.30 -17.49
C GLN A 89 -3.03 -7.84 -17.97
N LYS A 90 -3.31 -6.90 -17.06
CA LYS A 90 -3.53 -5.49 -17.43
C LYS A 90 -2.26 -4.72 -17.70
N THR A 91 -1.15 -5.10 -17.08
CA THR A 91 0.11 -4.35 -17.18
C THR A 91 1.17 -5.01 -18.05
N GLY A 92 1.01 -6.29 -18.39
CA GLY A 92 2.01 -7.07 -19.13
C GLY A 92 3.32 -7.30 -18.35
N ARG A 93 3.29 -7.13 -17.02
CA ARG A 93 4.45 -7.34 -16.13
C ARG A 93 4.11 -8.44 -15.15
N ALA A 94 5.08 -9.26 -14.75
CA ALA A 94 4.90 -10.16 -13.62
C ALA A 94 4.60 -9.35 -12.34
N TRP A 95 3.77 -9.89 -11.45
CA TRP A 95 3.50 -9.29 -10.15
C TRP A 95 3.64 -10.32 -9.04
N THR A 96 3.99 -9.84 -7.85
CA THR A 96 3.91 -10.63 -6.62
C THR A 96 3.07 -9.88 -5.61
N VAL A 97 1.99 -10.50 -5.15
CA VAL A 97 1.06 -9.93 -4.18
C VAL A 97 1.13 -10.70 -2.87
N ARG A 98 1.29 -10.00 -1.76
CA ARG A 98 1.22 -10.58 -0.41
C ARG A 98 0.25 -9.79 0.44
N SER A 99 -0.48 -10.53 1.28
CA SER A 99 -1.47 -9.98 2.20
C SER A 99 -1.10 -10.39 3.61
N SER A 100 -1.12 -9.41 4.52
CA SER A 100 -0.89 -9.64 5.94
C SER A 100 -2.21 -9.48 6.67
N ILE A 101 -2.66 -10.56 7.32
CA ILE A 101 -3.99 -10.67 7.91
C ILE A 101 -4.04 -9.91 9.24
N LEU A 102 -5.06 -9.05 9.40
CA LEU A 102 -5.34 -8.39 10.67
C LEU A 102 -6.02 -9.35 11.65
N THR A 103 -5.72 -9.22 12.93
CA THR A 103 -6.37 -10.00 14.00
C THR A 103 -7.19 -9.12 14.92
N VAL A 104 -8.14 -9.71 15.65
CA VAL A 104 -8.94 -9.03 16.68
C VAL A 104 -8.47 -9.44 18.08
N LYS A 105 -9.17 -8.97 19.12
CA LYS A 105 -8.94 -9.41 20.50
C LYS A 105 -8.93 -10.94 20.59
N GLY A 106 -7.91 -11.51 21.23
CA GLY A 106 -7.72 -12.96 21.32
C GLY A 106 -6.93 -13.58 20.16
N GLY A 107 -6.51 -12.78 19.18
CA GLY A 107 -5.60 -13.21 18.12
C GLY A 107 -6.27 -13.89 16.93
N SER A 108 -7.60 -14.04 16.92
CA SER A 108 -8.32 -14.60 15.78
C SER A 108 -8.26 -13.65 14.56
N PRO A 109 -8.17 -14.18 13.33
CA PRO A 109 -8.25 -13.39 12.11
C PRO A 109 -9.53 -12.54 12.01
N LYS A 110 -9.40 -11.27 11.58
CA LYS A 110 -10.55 -10.40 11.31
C LYS A 110 -11.19 -10.79 9.97
N VAL A 111 -12.30 -11.52 10.03
CA VAL A 111 -13.04 -11.98 8.85
C VAL A 111 -13.64 -10.81 8.08
N CYS A 112 -13.56 -10.84 6.74
CA CYS A 112 -14.31 -9.91 5.90
C CYS A 112 -15.79 -10.29 5.84
N ALA A 113 -16.67 -9.31 5.63
CA ALA A 113 -18.06 -9.64 5.32
C ALA A 113 -18.11 -10.57 4.09
N PRO A 114 -19.00 -11.58 4.08
CA PRO A 114 -19.19 -12.42 2.90
C PRO A 114 -19.65 -11.57 1.72
N ASP A 115 -19.51 -12.10 0.51
CA ASP A 115 -20.12 -11.44 -0.64
C ASP A 115 -21.65 -11.56 -0.63
N ARG A 116 -22.31 -10.93 -1.61
CA ARG A 116 -23.77 -10.94 -1.76
C ARG A 116 -24.37 -12.32 -2.01
N GLN A 117 -23.56 -13.31 -2.38
CA GLN A 117 -23.96 -14.71 -2.53
C GLN A 117 -23.63 -15.55 -1.29
N GLY A 118 -23.16 -14.92 -0.21
CA GLY A 118 -22.78 -15.59 1.03
C GLY A 118 -21.39 -16.25 0.98
N ARG A 119 -20.62 -16.06 -0.09
CA ARG A 119 -19.30 -16.71 -0.24
C ARG A 119 -18.26 -16.01 0.63
N PRO A 120 -17.33 -16.76 1.24
CA PRO A 120 -16.28 -16.18 2.06
C PRO A 120 -15.31 -15.37 1.20
N ARG A 121 -14.91 -14.19 1.70
CA ARG A 121 -13.95 -13.29 1.03
C ARG A 121 -12.56 -13.30 1.68
N GLY A 122 -12.35 -14.17 2.66
CA GLY A 122 -11.13 -14.23 3.46
C GLY A 122 -11.15 -13.22 4.61
N HIS A 123 -9.99 -12.65 4.91
CA HIS A 123 -9.78 -11.81 6.08
C HIS A 123 -9.35 -10.40 5.69
N THR A 124 -9.68 -9.42 6.53
CA THR A 124 -9.20 -8.05 6.35
C THR A 124 -7.68 -8.04 6.44
N ALA A 125 -7.01 -7.40 5.49
CA ALA A 125 -5.57 -7.40 5.37
C ALA A 125 -5.01 -6.02 4.99
N VAL A 126 -3.72 -5.86 5.26
CA VAL A 126 -2.86 -4.93 4.52
C VAL A 126 -2.17 -5.73 3.41
N THR A 127 -2.31 -5.30 2.17
CA THR A 127 -1.79 -6.00 1.00
C THR A 127 -0.74 -5.16 0.29
N VAL A 128 0.36 -5.78 -0.13
CA VAL A 128 1.41 -5.15 -0.93
C VAL A 128 1.59 -5.97 -2.20
N ALA A 129 1.50 -5.30 -3.35
CA ALA A 129 1.82 -5.86 -4.65
C ALA A 129 3.09 -5.19 -5.21
N VAL A 130 4.01 -5.97 -5.77
CA VAL A 130 5.24 -5.48 -6.39
C VAL A 130 5.35 -6.01 -7.81
N ALA A 131 5.64 -5.13 -8.77
CA ALA A 131 5.82 -5.47 -10.17
C ALA A 131 7.27 -5.88 -10.48
N GLY A 132 7.41 -6.96 -11.24
CA GLY A 132 8.67 -7.42 -11.79
C GLY A 132 9.57 -8.11 -10.78
N ASN A 133 10.64 -7.42 -10.37
CA ASN A 133 11.79 -7.98 -9.67
C ASN A 133 11.43 -8.80 -8.42
N ALA A 134 12.31 -9.75 -8.07
CA ALA A 134 12.24 -10.47 -6.81
C ALA A 134 12.16 -9.49 -5.63
N ALA A 135 11.16 -9.69 -4.78
CA ALA A 135 10.94 -8.92 -3.56
C ALA A 135 10.80 -9.86 -2.37
N THR A 136 11.38 -9.48 -1.23
CA THR A 136 11.22 -10.21 0.03
C THR A 136 10.23 -9.46 0.91
N PHE A 137 9.15 -10.15 1.29
CA PHE A 137 8.07 -9.57 2.07
C PHE A 137 8.23 -9.89 3.55
N GLN A 138 7.94 -8.91 4.41
CA GLN A 138 7.97 -9.07 5.86
C GLN A 138 6.82 -8.29 6.50
N ALA A 139 6.05 -8.98 7.34
CA ALA A 139 5.02 -8.36 8.15
C ALA A 139 5.61 -7.88 9.48
N HIS A 140 5.17 -6.71 9.93
CA HIS A 140 5.54 -6.11 11.21
C HIS A 140 4.27 -5.81 11.98
N GLY A 141 4.06 -6.47 13.12
CA GLY A 141 2.98 -6.12 14.03
C GLY A 141 3.20 -4.71 14.58
N LEU A 142 2.13 -3.93 14.70
CA LEU A 142 2.19 -2.59 15.29
C LEU A 142 1.44 -2.58 16.62
N THR A 143 1.96 -1.81 17.58
CA THR A 143 1.36 -1.59 18.89
C THR A 143 -0.08 -1.12 18.71
N SER A 144 -1.02 -1.94 19.17
CA SER A 144 -2.46 -1.75 18.93
C SER A 144 -3.25 -1.92 20.22
N PRO A 145 -4.38 -1.21 20.37
CA PRO A 145 -5.25 -1.37 21.53
C PRO A 145 -5.57 -2.85 21.81
N PRO A 146 -5.54 -3.32 23.07
CA PRO A 146 -5.78 -4.73 23.38
C PRO A 146 -7.22 -5.18 23.12
N TRP A 147 -8.17 -4.25 23.05
CA TRP A 147 -9.59 -4.51 22.83
C TRP A 147 -10.06 -4.37 21.37
N TYR A 148 -9.17 -4.00 20.45
CA TYR A 148 -9.55 -3.73 19.06
C TYR A 148 -8.65 -4.48 18.05
N VAL A 149 -8.81 -4.16 16.76
CA VAL A 149 -8.05 -4.75 15.67
C VAL A 149 -6.55 -4.49 15.84
N LYS A 150 -5.75 -5.55 15.77
CA LYS A 150 -4.29 -5.48 15.72
C LYS A 150 -3.84 -5.02 14.34
N ARG A 151 -3.13 -3.90 14.32
CA ARG A 151 -2.61 -3.26 13.12
C ARG A 151 -1.24 -3.82 12.76
N MET A 152 -0.86 -3.67 11.50
CA MET A 152 0.41 -4.15 10.98
C MET A 152 0.90 -3.30 9.81
N ALA A 153 2.21 -3.33 9.58
CA ALA A 153 2.81 -2.91 8.33
C ALA A 153 3.26 -4.14 7.55
N LEU A 154 3.13 -4.10 6.23
CA LEU A 154 3.71 -5.09 5.33
C LEU A 154 4.77 -4.40 4.48
N CYS A 155 6.00 -4.86 4.61
CA CYS A 155 7.15 -4.33 3.88
C CYS A 155 7.57 -5.29 2.78
N ALA A 156 8.12 -4.74 1.69
CA ALA A 156 8.78 -5.48 0.63
C ALA A 156 10.14 -4.84 0.32
N ALA A 157 11.21 -5.61 0.51
CA ALA A 157 12.54 -5.22 0.07
C ALA A 157 12.71 -5.58 -1.41
N ILE A 158 13.14 -4.62 -2.23
CA ILE A 158 13.38 -4.79 -3.67
C ILE A 158 14.89 -4.58 -3.92
N PRO A 159 15.73 -5.65 -3.82
CA PRO A 159 17.18 -5.51 -3.86
C PRO A 159 17.70 -4.87 -5.14
N ALA A 160 17.12 -5.23 -6.29
CA ALA A 160 17.49 -4.69 -7.60
C ALA A 160 17.30 -3.17 -7.75
N ARG A 161 16.54 -2.53 -6.84
CA ARG A 161 16.38 -1.06 -6.79
C ARG A 161 16.93 -0.46 -5.49
N ARG A 162 17.37 -1.28 -4.54
CA ARG A 162 17.74 -0.89 -3.17
C ARG A 162 16.66 -0.02 -2.51
N VAL A 163 15.40 -0.42 -2.65
CA VAL A 163 14.23 0.23 -2.00
C VAL A 163 13.53 -0.75 -1.08
N ASN A 164 13.20 -0.30 0.13
CA ASN A 164 12.30 -0.99 1.04
C ASN A 164 10.98 -0.23 1.05
N VAL A 165 9.91 -0.88 0.62
CA VAL A 165 8.57 -0.27 0.55
C VAL A 165 7.67 -0.81 1.64
N CYS A 166 6.96 0.03 2.39
CA CYS A 166 6.10 -0.42 3.49
C CYS A 166 4.70 0.21 3.46
N GLY A 167 3.68 -0.64 3.30
CA GLY A 167 2.27 -0.25 3.40
C GLY A 167 1.70 -0.57 4.78
N THR A 168 0.81 0.27 5.31
CA THR A 168 0.10 0.00 6.57
C THR A 168 -1.33 0.54 6.58
N HIS A 169 -2.09 0.19 7.62
CA HIS A 169 -3.37 0.80 8.00
C HIS A 169 -3.37 0.99 9.52
N LEU A 170 -3.16 2.23 9.98
CA LEU A 170 -3.08 2.55 11.41
C LEU A 170 -4.46 2.52 12.09
N SER A 171 -4.49 2.60 13.42
CA SER A 171 -5.74 2.65 14.18
C SER A 171 -6.61 3.85 13.76
N ALA A 172 -7.94 3.68 13.76
CA ALA A 172 -8.91 4.61 13.15
C ALA A 172 -9.01 5.98 13.85
N GLY A 173 -8.38 6.15 15.01
CA GLY A 173 -8.39 7.41 15.75
C GLY A 173 -9.67 7.64 16.53
N LEU A 174 -10.35 6.55 16.90
CA LEU A 174 -11.50 6.57 17.81
C LEU A 174 -11.08 7.16 19.16
N SER A 175 -12.04 7.63 19.96
CA SER A 175 -11.76 8.37 21.20
C SER A 175 -10.76 7.65 22.12
N TYR A 176 -10.78 6.31 22.11
CA TYR A 176 -9.90 5.47 22.91
C TYR A 176 -8.49 5.25 22.34
N ASP A 177 -8.23 5.51 21.05
CA ASP A 177 -6.92 5.21 20.42
C ASP A 177 -5.79 6.14 20.91
N ASP A 178 -6.13 7.32 21.42
CA ASP A 178 -5.15 8.33 21.84
C ASP A 178 -5.31 8.80 23.30
N ARG A 179 -6.26 8.24 24.07
CA ARG A 179 -6.59 8.73 25.42
C ARG A 179 -6.61 7.67 26.52
N GLU A 180 -6.67 6.38 26.17
CA GLU A 180 -6.72 5.28 27.14
C GLU A 180 -5.33 4.84 27.63
N PRO A 181 -5.24 4.04 28.71
CA PRO A 181 -3.99 3.42 29.13
C PRO A 181 -3.26 2.70 27.99
N GLY A 182 -1.97 3.01 27.81
CA GLY A 182 -1.14 2.49 26.71
C GLY A 182 -1.13 3.36 25.45
N ALA A 183 -2.01 4.35 25.34
CA ALA A 183 -2.03 5.36 24.29
C ALA A 183 -0.89 6.40 24.46
N PRO A 184 -0.58 7.23 23.44
CA PRO A 184 -1.17 7.23 22.09
C PRO A 184 -0.67 6.07 21.24
N PHE A 185 -1.57 5.15 20.87
CA PHE A 185 -1.22 3.97 20.07
C PHE A 185 -0.69 4.39 18.70
N ARG A 186 -1.35 5.37 18.07
CA ARG A 186 -0.99 5.81 16.71
C ARG A 186 0.38 6.49 16.63
N ARG A 187 0.87 7.08 17.72
CA ARG A 187 2.25 7.58 17.80
C ARG A 187 3.25 6.42 17.74
N LYS A 188 3.06 5.41 18.60
CA LYS A 188 3.90 4.21 18.62
C LYS A 188 3.88 3.48 17.27
N GLN A 189 2.70 3.37 16.65
CA GLN A 189 2.54 2.77 15.33
C GLN A 189 3.31 3.52 14.23
N VAL A 190 3.37 4.86 14.30
CA VAL A 190 4.20 5.66 13.37
C VAL A 190 5.68 5.40 13.60
N GLU A 191 6.14 5.36 14.86
CA GLU A 191 7.54 5.05 15.20
C GLU A 191 7.93 3.64 14.72
N GLU A 192 7.07 2.64 14.92
CA GLU A 192 7.27 1.27 14.47
C GLU A 192 7.23 1.14 12.94
N LEU A 193 6.37 1.90 12.25
CA LEU A 193 6.36 1.97 10.79
C LEU A 193 7.68 2.54 10.26
N LEU A 194 8.20 3.61 10.88
CA LEU A 194 9.50 4.17 10.51
C LEU A 194 10.62 3.16 10.72
N ALA A 195 10.60 2.43 11.85
CA ALA A 195 11.58 1.37 12.12
C ALA A 195 11.50 0.23 11.10
N ALA A 196 10.29 -0.22 10.72
CA ALA A 196 10.09 -1.25 9.70
C ALA A 196 10.54 -0.78 8.30
N ALA A 197 10.33 0.50 7.99
CA ALA A 197 10.75 1.10 6.73
C ALA A 197 12.27 1.30 6.66
N ALA A 198 12.92 1.57 7.79
CA ALA A 198 14.36 1.74 7.92
C ALA A 198 15.12 0.41 7.76
N LYS A 199 15.41 0.03 6.52
CA LYS A 199 16.24 -1.13 6.19
C LYS A 199 17.66 -0.69 5.79
N PRO A 200 18.72 -1.15 6.47
CA PRO A 200 20.09 -0.74 6.16
C PRO A 200 20.47 -0.97 4.69
N GLY A 201 20.98 0.07 4.03
CA GLY A 201 21.39 0.03 2.62
C GLY A 201 20.25 0.20 1.60
N TYR A 202 19.02 0.43 2.05
CA TYR A 202 17.83 0.64 1.22
C TYR A 202 17.24 2.05 1.47
N ARG A 203 16.69 2.65 0.41
CA ARG A 203 15.84 3.84 0.51
C ARG A 203 14.44 3.43 0.94
N ALA A 204 13.82 4.19 1.85
CA ALA A 204 12.48 3.88 2.37
C ALA A 204 11.39 4.61 1.58
N VAL A 205 10.36 3.91 1.10
CA VAL A 205 9.11 4.52 0.62
C VAL A 205 7.94 3.87 1.34
N PHE A 206 7.17 4.63 2.11
CA PHE A 206 6.18 4.04 3.01
C PHE A 206 4.92 4.89 3.09
N GLY A 207 3.84 4.28 3.57
CA GLY A 207 2.58 4.98 3.67
C GLY A 207 1.39 4.05 3.82
N GLY A 208 0.22 4.55 3.43
CA GLY A 208 -1.05 3.90 3.66
C GLY A 208 -2.09 4.86 4.22
N ASP A 209 -3.19 4.28 4.69
CA ASP A 209 -4.16 4.97 5.54
C ASP A 209 -3.58 5.08 6.95
N LEU A 210 -3.06 6.25 7.28
CA LEU A 210 -2.46 6.52 8.58
C LEU A 210 -3.51 6.97 9.60
N ASN A 211 -4.75 7.21 9.19
CA ASN A 211 -5.84 7.73 10.03
C ASN A 211 -5.48 9.01 10.82
N LEU A 212 -4.37 9.68 10.50
CA LEU A 212 -3.85 10.83 11.21
C LEU A 212 -4.08 12.08 10.38
N ALA A 213 -4.38 13.19 11.05
CA ALA A 213 -4.47 14.48 10.39
C ALA A 213 -3.07 15.06 10.13
N PRO A 214 -2.88 15.79 9.02
CA PRO A 214 -1.60 16.41 8.73
C PRO A 214 -1.23 17.52 9.74
N PRO A 215 0.06 17.85 9.89
CA PRO A 215 0.52 18.88 10.83
C PRO A 215 -0.17 20.24 10.66
N ASP A 216 -0.39 20.66 9.42
CA ASP A 216 -0.95 21.98 9.09
C ASP A 216 -2.49 21.96 8.94
N SER A 217 -3.13 20.82 9.18
CA SER A 217 -4.60 20.69 9.10
C SER A 217 -5.31 21.60 10.09
N ARG A 218 -6.47 22.13 9.71
CA ARG A 218 -7.39 22.83 10.63
C ARG A 218 -8.51 21.93 11.17
N GLN A 219 -8.62 20.71 10.68
CA GLN A 219 -9.73 19.78 10.96
C GLN A 219 -9.44 18.82 12.13
N SER A 220 -8.40 19.09 12.93
CA SER A 220 -7.97 18.21 14.01
C SER A 220 -7.25 18.96 15.14
N THR A 221 -7.22 18.36 16.32
CA THR A 221 -6.58 18.94 17.51
C THR A 221 -5.07 19.03 17.33
N ALA A 222 -4.43 20.03 17.95
CA ALA A 222 -2.98 20.22 17.88
C ALA A 222 -2.20 18.95 18.28
N ALA A 223 -2.66 18.23 19.31
CA ALA A 223 -2.05 16.99 19.77
C ALA A 223 -2.03 15.90 18.68
N LYS A 224 -3.16 15.69 17.98
CA LYS A 224 -3.26 14.69 16.89
C LYS A 224 -2.41 15.08 15.68
N ARG A 225 -2.39 16.37 15.32
CA ARG A 225 -1.61 16.91 14.19
C ARG A 225 -0.08 16.79 14.39
N ARG A 226 0.39 16.85 15.64
CA ARG A 226 1.82 16.74 15.96
C ARG A 226 2.40 15.34 15.77
N ILE A 227 1.57 14.29 15.67
CA ILE A 227 2.05 12.90 15.56
C ILE A 227 2.86 12.69 14.27
N LEU A 228 2.42 13.27 13.13
CA LEU A 228 3.14 13.16 11.87
C LEU A 228 4.28 14.18 11.71
N ALA A 229 4.43 15.15 12.62
CA ALA A 229 5.43 16.21 12.47
C ALA A 229 6.87 15.68 12.31
N PRO A 230 7.33 14.66 13.08
CA PRO A 230 8.65 14.07 12.87
C PRO A 230 8.80 13.40 11.50
N VAL A 231 7.73 12.78 10.97
CA VAL A 231 7.75 12.17 9.64
C VAL A 231 7.95 13.22 8.56
N TYR A 232 7.21 14.34 8.63
CA TYR A 232 7.36 15.46 7.71
C TYR A 232 8.71 16.19 7.83
N ALA A 233 9.38 16.09 8.98
CA ALA A 233 10.73 16.62 9.16
C ALA A 233 11.77 15.76 8.43
N ALA A 234 11.64 14.43 8.50
CA ALA A 234 12.61 13.49 7.93
C ALA A 234 12.32 13.14 6.45
N TYR A 235 11.07 13.20 6.01
CA TYR A 235 10.62 12.74 4.69
C TYR A 235 9.82 13.82 3.96
N ALA A 236 9.68 13.66 2.65
CA ALA A 236 8.75 14.42 1.83
C ALA A 236 7.48 13.59 1.64
N GLU A 237 6.32 14.20 1.88
CA GLU A 237 5.04 13.60 1.54
C GLU A 237 4.66 13.92 0.10
N CYS A 238 4.01 12.97 -0.57
CA CYS A 238 3.56 13.09 -1.96
C CYS A 238 2.85 14.43 -2.22
N ASP A 239 1.79 14.72 -1.47
CA ASP A 239 0.88 15.83 -1.74
C ASP A 239 1.21 17.09 -0.93
N GLN A 240 2.50 17.25 -0.57
CA GLN A 240 3.02 18.43 0.10
C GLN A 240 3.40 19.50 -0.94
N ASN A 241 2.69 20.64 -0.95
CA ASN A 241 2.99 21.77 -1.83
C ASN A 241 2.96 23.09 -1.05
N GLY A 242 4.10 23.50 -0.50
CA GLY A 242 4.23 24.68 0.36
C GLY A 242 3.68 24.49 1.77
N THR A 243 2.54 23.79 1.91
CA THR A 243 1.92 23.38 3.18
C THR A 243 1.92 21.86 3.33
N ARG A 244 1.80 21.36 4.58
CA ARG A 244 1.75 19.93 4.90
C ARG A 244 0.33 19.39 5.03
N ASP A 245 -0.69 20.10 4.60
CA ASP A 245 -2.10 19.73 4.73
C ASP A 245 -2.66 18.93 3.55
N GLY A 246 -2.12 19.13 2.35
CA GLY A 246 -2.43 18.38 1.12
C GLY A 246 -3.91 18.32 0.76
N ARG A 247 -4.25 17.55 -0.28
CA ARG A 247 -5.64 17.26 -0.64
C ARG A 247 -6.21 16.17 0.25
N TRP A 248 -7.51 16.28 0.53
CA TRP A 248 -8.27 15.23 1.18
C TRP A 248 -8.21 13.93 0.36
N THR A 249 -8.16 12.82 1.07
CA THR A 249 -8.11 11.47 0.50
C THR A 249 -9.32 10.66 0.92
N GLU A 250 -9.95 10.96 2.05
CA GLU A 250 -11.16 10.29 2.55
C GLU A 250 -12.37 11.23 2.46
N LYS A 251 -13.52 10.66 2.08
CA LYS A 251 -14.83 11.28 2.05
C LYS A 251 -15.83 10.40 2.78
N HIS A 252 -16.29 10.85 3.93
CA HIS A 252 -17.37 10.21 4.67
C HIS A 252 -18.67 10.97 4.51
N VAL A 253 -19.76 10.25 4.23
CA VAL A 253 -21.12 10.77 4.19
C VAL A 253 -21.82 10.32 5.46
N ARG A 254 -22.30 11.28 6.25
CA ARG A 254 -23.02 11.02 7.50
C ARG A 254 -24.49 10.68 7.24
N GLU A 255 -25.17 10.19 8.27
CA GLU A 255 -26.59 9.84 8.23
C GLU A 255 -27.50 11.03 7.86
N ASP A 256 -27.11 12.25 8.26
CA ASP A 256 -27.80 13.51 7.92
C ASP A 256 -27.53 14.01 6.49
N GLY A 257 -26.80 13.22 5.69
CA GLY A 257 -26.37 13.58 4.33
C GLY A 257 -25.18 14.53 4.27
N SER A 258 -24.67 15.02 5.40
CA SER A 258 -23.50 15.88 5.42
C SER A 258 -22.23 15.14 5.00
N VAL A 259 -21.34 15.83 4.29
CA VAL A 259 -20.09 15.25 3.79
C VAL A 259 -18.91 15.82 4.57
N SER A 260 -18.14 14.94 5.21
CA SER A 260 -16.82 15.28 5.76
C SER A 260 -15.71 14.77 4.85
N LYS A 261 -14.68 15.59 4.64
CA LYS A 261 -13.51 15.25 3.83
C LYS A 261 -12.26 15.41 4.68
N ARG A 262 -11.38 14.41 4.69
CA ARG A 262 -10.15 14.38 5.50
C ARG A 262 -8.96 13.91 4.66
N LYS A 263 -7.75 14.37 4.98
CA LYS A 263 -6.50 13.74 4.49
C LYS A 263 -6.07 12.70 5.52
N LEU A 264 -6.11 11.43 5.13
CA LEU A 264 -5.75 10.28 5.98
C LEU A 264 -4.76 9.34 5.30
N ASP A 265 -4.65 9.41 3.97
CA ASP A 265 -3.76 8.57 3.18
C ASP A 265 -2.50 9.36 2.79
N TYR A 266 -1.35 8.71 2.95
CA TYR A 266 -0.05 9.31 2.75
C TYR A 266 0.90 8.37 2.03
N LEU A 267 1.82 8.95 1.27
CA LEU A 267 3.01 8.30 0.74
C LEU A 267 4.20 9.20 1.02
N PHE A 268 5.17 8.68 1.78
CA PHE A 268 6.40 9.37 2.16
C PHE A 268 7.59 8.74 1.46
N ALA A 269 8.55 9.58 1.09
CA ALA A 269 9.83 9.19 0.50
C ALA A 269 10.93 10.14 0.99
N PRO A 270 12.23 9.83 0.78
CA PRO A 270 13.32 10.72 1.18
C PRO A 270 13.15 12.12 0.61
N ARG A 271 13.53 13.14 1.36
CA ARG A 271 13.42 14.53 0.90
C ARG A 271 14.20 14.72 -0.41
N GLY A 272 13.65 15.51 -1.32
CA GLY A 272 14.24 15.76 -2.65
C GLY A 272 14.07 14.62 -3.67
N SER A 273 13.62 13.44 -3.26
CA SER A 273 13.43 12.30 -4.17
C SER A 273 12.03 12.23 -4.80
N VAL A 274 11.03 12.93 -4.25
CA VAL A 274 9.68 12.97 -4.83
C VAL A 274 9.73 13.79 -6.12
N THR A 275 9.50 13.13 -7.25
CA THR A 275 9.54 13.76 -8.59
C THR A 275 8.15 14.02 -9.15
N ARG A 276 7.14 13.28 -8.69
CA ARG A 276 5.75 13.49 -9.08
C ARG A 276 4.81 12.96 -8.01
N CYS A 277 3.71 13.65 -7.80
CA CYS A 277 2.58 13.18 -7.00
C CYS A 277 1.27 13.27 -7.79
N HIS A 278 0.37 12.34 -7.51
CA HIS A 278 -1.01 12.38 -8.01
C HIS A 278 -1.97 11.85 -6.96
N VAL A 279 -3.07 12.56 -6.73
CA VAL A 279 -4.23 12.08 -5.97
C VAL A 279 -5.38 11.99 -6.96
N ALA A 280 -5.89 10.77 -7.20
CA ALA A 280 -6.98 10.52 -8.15
C ALA A 280 -8.18 11.42 -7.83
N GLN A 281 -8.91 11.96 -8.81
CA GLN A 281 -9.94 12.99 -8.55
C GLN A 281 -11.14 12.48 -7.75
N ASP A 282 -11.59 11.27 -8.04
CA ASP A 282 -12.75 10.65 -7.40
C ASP A 282 -12.30 9.61 -6.36
N ALA A 283 -13.05 9.54 -5.26
CA ALA A 283 -12.92 8.48 -4.26
C ALA A 283 -13.62 7.21 -4.72
N ALA A 284 -14.73 7.35 -5.47
CA ALA A 284 -15.52 6.21 -5.89
C ALA A 284 -14.67 5.23 -6.72
N PRO A 285 -14.82 3.92 -6.51
CA PRO A 285 -15.82 3.25 -5.66
C PRO A 285 -15.42 3.04 -4.19
N SER A 286 -14.41 3.71 -3.67
CA SER A 286 -14.11 3.73 -2.23
C SER A 286 -14.58 5.05 -1.60
N ASP A 287 -14.59 5.13 -0.29
CA ASP A 287 -14.59 6.41 0.44
C ASP A 287 -13.20 7.05 0.47
N HIS A 288 -12.15 6.32 0.06
CA HIS A 288 -10.79 6.83 -0.11
C HIS A 288 -10.36 7.00 -1.57
N ARG A 289 -9.51 7.99 -1.83
CA ARG A 289 -8.90 8.29 -3.13
C ARG A 289 -7.54 7.62 -3.23
N PRO A 290 -7.26 6.89 -4.32
CA PRO A 290 -5.91 6.41 -4.59
C PRO A 290 -4.91 7.57 -4.67
N ILE A 291 -3.76 7.39 -4.03
CA ILE A 291 -2.62 8.32 -4.08
C ILE A 291 -1.42 7.65 -4.73
N TYR A 292 -0.62 8.42 -5.45
CA TYR A 292 0.51 7.93 -6.23
C TYR A 292 1.71 8.83 -6.08
N VAL A 293 2.87 8.25 -5.79
CA VAL A 293 4.15 8.97 -5.79
C VAL A 293 5.11 8.34 -6.80
N LYS A 294 5.88 9.16 -7.50
CA LYS A 294 7.07 8.75 -8.26
C LYS A 294 8.31 9.26 -7.55
N VAL A 295 9.21 8.34 -7.22
CA VAL A 295 10.41 8.59 -6.43
C VAL A 295 11.65 8.33 -7.28
N GLY A 296 12.52 9.32 -7.39
CA GLY A 296 13.85 9.17 -8.00
C GLY A 296 14.78 8.36 -7.10
N LEU A 297 15.60 7.50 -7.71
CA LEU A 297 16.59 6.64 -7.06
C LEU A 297 18.03 7.06 -7.38
N GLY A 298 18.20 8.24 -8.00
CA GLY A 298 19.49 8.89 -8.23
C GLY A 298 20.06 9.53 -6.98
#